data_AF-A0A1G8QTR5-F1
#
_entry.id   AF-A0A1G8QTR5-F1
#
_cell.length_a   1.000
_cell.length_b   1.000
_cell.length_c   1.000
_cell.angle_alpha   90.00
_cell.angle_beta   90.00
_cell.angle_gamma   90.00
#
_symmetry.space_group_name_H-M   'P 1'
#
loop_
_entity.id
_entity.type
_entity.pdbx_description
1 polymer ?
#
loop_
_entity_poly.entity_id
_entity_poly.type
_entity_poly.pdbx_seq_one_letter_code
_entity_poly.pdbx_strand_id
1 'polypeptide(L)'
;MLCILPDTHPLHQQDKIYFEQIKNEMFIMPKSNIDKDVRKILKNNNVTPEIQYEVEEDQAIIAMVQNNLGISILPEMILYRIPNNVCVINLEGDNYRSIGIAATSLKNISPAAGKFIEYVKLWLNVQE
;
A
#
# COMPACT_ATOMS: atom_id res chain seq x y z
N MET A 1 -1.36 1.83 -4.60
CA MET A 1 -1.83 1.00 -3.47
C MET A 1 -2.43 -0.24 -4.08
N LEU A 2 -2.07 -1.41 -3.56
CA LEU A 2 -2.44 -2.70 -4.13
C LEU A 2 -3.12 -3.55 -3.06
N CYS A 3 -4.03 -4.43 -3.48
CA CYS A 3 -4.62 -5.44 -2.61
C CYS A 3 -3.70 -6.66 -2.56
N ILE A 4 -3.51 -7.22 -1.37
CA ILE A 4 -2.82 -8.49 -1.18
C ILE A 4 -3.78 -9.52 -0.56
N LEU A 5 -3.69 -10.74 -1.06
CA LEU A 5 -4.56 -11.85 -0.69
C LEU A 5 -3.85 -13.20 -0.93
N PRO A 6 -4.24 -14.28 -0.24
CA PRO A 6 -3.64 -15.60 -0.47
C PRO A 6 -3.90 -16.10 -1.90
N ASP A 7 -2.99 -16.88 -2.45
CA ASP A 7 -3.18 -17.52 -3.77
C ASP A 7 -4.36 -18.50 -3.82
N THR A 8 -4.81 -19.01 -2.68
CA THR A 8 -6.01 -19.85 -2.53
C THR A 8 -7.31 -19.05 -2.48
N HIS A 9 -7.25 -17.72 -2.45
CA HIS A 9 -8.43 -16.87 -2.31
C HIS A 9 -9.29 -16.86 -3.60
N PRO A 10 -10.63 -16.84 -3.53
CA PRO A 10 -11.49 -16.84 -4.72
C PRO A 10 -11.22 -15.71 -5.72
N LEU A 11 -10.68 -14.58 -5.25
CA LEU A 11 -10.39 -13.41 -6.06
C LEU A 11 -8.98 -13.40 -6.70
N HIS A 12 -8.16 -14.44 -6.48
CA HIS A 12 -6.74 -14.44 -6.90
C HIS A 12 -6.48 -14.33 -8.41
N GLN A 13 -7.46 -14.69 -9.24
CA GLN A 13 -7.34 -14.64 -10.70
C GLN A 13 -7.87 -13.34 -11.31
N GLN A 14 -8.36 -12.41 -10.49
CA GLN A 14 -8.87 -11.15 -11.01
C GLN A 14 -7.72 -10.20 -11.32
N ASP A 15 -7.82 -9.47 -12.43
CA ASP A 15 -6.84 -8.42 -12.75
C ASP A 15 -6.95 -7.20 -11.81
N LYS A 16 -8.12 -7.05 -11.17
CA LYS A 16 -8.49 -5.90 -10.36
C LYS A 16 -9.53 -6.29 -9.30
N ILE A 17 -9.37 -5.74 -8.10
CA ILE A 17 -10.32 -5.85 -6.97
C ILE A 17 -11.15 -4.58 -6.87
N TYR A 18 -12.48 -4.76 -6.84
CA TYR A 18 -13.46 -3.71 -6.60
C TYR A 18 -13.68 -3.52 -5.09
N PHE A 19 -13.86 -2.29 -4.64
CA PHE A 19 -14.03 -1.97 -3.22
C PHE A 19 -15.24 -2.66 -2.61
N GLU A 20 -16.34 -2.82 -3.36
CA GLU A 20 -17.51 -3.57 -2.89
C GLU A 20 -17.21 -5.03 -2.55
N GLN A 21 -16.21 -5.65 -3.20
CA GLN A 21 -15.79 -7.01 -2.85
C GLN A 21 -15.11 -7.03 -1.48
N ILE A 22 -14.27 -6.03 -1.19
CA ILE A 22 -13.52 -5.90 0.07
C ILE A 22 -14.46 -5.79 1.28
N LYS A 23 -15.65 -5.22 1.11
CA LYS A 23 -16.66 -5.09 2.18
C LYS A 23 -17.01 -6.41 2.86
N ASN A 24 -16.96 -7.51 2.11
CA ASN A 24 -17.34 -8.85 2.60
C ASN A 24 -16.14 -9.71 3.02
N GLU A 25 -14.94 -9.13 3.08
CA GLU A 25 -13.71 -9.86 3.36
C GLU A 25 -13.23 -9.62 4.79
N MET A 26 -12.59 -10.63 5.38
CA MET A 26 -11.81 -10.47 6.59
C MET A 26 -10.60 -9.60 6.28
N PHE A 27 -10.56 -8.40 6.86
CA PHE A 27 -9.57 -7.39 6.52
C PHE A 27 -8.56 -7.20 7.63
N ILE A 28 -7.27 -7.27 7.27
CA ILE A 28 -6.15 -6.92 8.14
C ILE A 28 -5.85 -5.45 7.86
N MET A 29 -6.24 -4.57 8.78
CA MET A 29 -6.06 -3.13 8.65
C MET A 29 -4.62 -2.74 9.04
N PRO A 30 -3.85 -2.12 8.13
CA PRO A 30 -2.58 -1.51 8.51
C PRO A 30 -2.84 -0.38 9.50
N LYS A 31 -2.29 -0.52 10.70
CA LYS A 31 -2.34 0.47 11.75
C LYS A 31 -1.14 1.38 11.58
N SER A 32 -1.37 2.61 11.17
CA SER A 32 -0.33 3.62 11.24
C SER A 32 -0.84 4.90 11.87
N ASN A 33 -0.05 5.41 12.81
CA ASN A 33 -0.34 6.65 13.52
C ASN A 33 -0.12 7.88 12.63
N ILE A 34 0.64 7.72 11.54
CA ILE A 34 1.07 8.78 10.64
C ILE A 34 0.45 8.60 9.25
N ASP A 35 0.43 7.36 8.76
CA ASP A 35 -0.08 6.98 7.45
C ASP A 35 -1.53 6.47 7.58
N LYS A 36 -2.47 7.18 6.96
CA LYS A 36 -3.89 6.82 6.96
C LYS A 36 -4.40 6.49 5.56
N ASP A 37 -3.49 6.17 4.63
CA ASP A 37 -3.82 6.02 3.22
C ASP A 37 -4.89 4.95 3.00
N VAL A 38 -4.76 3.77 3.61
CA VAL A 38 -5.73 2.68 3.47
C VAL A 38 -7.11 3.07 3.99
N ARG A 39 -7.18 3.65 5.20
CA ARG A 39 -8.44 4.14 5.78
C ARG A 39 -9.08 5.23 4.92
N LYS A 40 -8.25 6.13 4.37
CA LYS A 40 -8.71 7.21 3.49
C LYS A 40 -9.26 6.67 2.18
N ILE A 41 -8.59 5.69 1.57
CA ILE A 41 -9.03 5.03 0.34
C ILE A 41 -10.37 4.31 0.57
N LEU A 42 -10.48 3.50 1.63
CA LEU A 42 -11.71 2.80 1.98
C LEU A 42 -12.86 3.81 2.23
N LYS A 43 -12.60 4.88 2.99
CA LYS A 43 -13.57 5.93 3.25
C LYS A 43 -14.02 6.66 1.98
N ASN A 44 -13.08 7.02 1.10
CA ASN A 44 -13.39 7.73 -0.15
C ASN A 44 -14.25 6.88 -1.09
N ASN A 45 -14.14 5.56 -1.01
CA ASN A 45 -14.95 4.61 -1.78
C ASN A 45 -16.16 4.08 -0.99
N ASN A 46 -16.50 4.67 0.16
CA ASN A 46 -17.63 4.30 1.02
C ASN A 46 -17.65 2.83 1.47
N VAL A 47 -16.48 2.22 1.64
CA VAL A 47 -16.35 0.83 2.08
C VAL A 47 -15.87 0.74 3.53
N THR A 48 -16.52 -0.14 4.29
CA THR A 48 -16.14 -0.50 5.66
C THR A 48 -16.09 -2.02 5.72
N PRO A 49 -14.89 -2.64 5.61
CA PRO A 49 -14.76 -4.09 5.69
C PRO A 49 -14.85 -4.56 7.15
N GLU A 50 -14.98 -5.87 7.34
CA GLU A 50 -14.85 -6.49 8.65
C GLU A 50 -13.38 -6.52 9.07
N ILE A 51 -12.98 -5.56 9.91
CA ILE A 51 -11.61 -5.47 10.42
C ILE A 51 -11.42 -6.55 11.50
N GLN A 52 -10.77 -7.66 11.13
CA GLN A 52 -10.46 -8.74 12.06
C GLN A 52 -9.19 -8.44 12.87
N TYR A 53 -8.24 -7.74 12.26
CA TYR A 53 -6.94 -7.41 12.85
C TYR A 53 -6.53 -5.98 12.52
N GLU A 54 -5.86 -5.32 13.47
CA GLU A 54 -5.13 -4.07 13.23
C GLU A 54 -3.66 -4.29 13.57
N VAL A 55 -2.78 -4.12 12.58
CA VAL A 55 -1.36 -4.51 12.68
C VAL A 55 -0.47 -3.39 12.16
N GLU A 56 0.58 -3.04 12.89
CA GLU A 56 1.45 -1.91 12.55
C GLU A 56 2.61 -2.29 11.61
N GLU A 57 3.10 -3.51 11.69
CA GLU A 57 4.25 -3.97 10.90
C GLU A 57 3.81 -4.63 9.58
N ASP A 58 4.23 -4.08 8.46
CA ASP A 58 3.86 -4.54 7.12
C ASP A 58 4.23 -6.01 6.86
N GLN A 59 5.37 -6.47 7.37
CA GLN A 59 5.80 -7.86 7.20
C GLN A 59 4.90 -8.83 7.98
N ALA A 60 4.38 -8.41 9.14
CA ALA A 60 3.41 -9.20 9.88
C ALA A 60 2.09 -9.30 9.11
N ILE A 61 1.64 -8.22 8.47
CA ILE A 61 0.44 -8.23 7.61
C ILE A 61 0.62 -9.21 6.46
N ILE A 62 1.76 -9.16 5.75
CA ILE A 62 2.07 -10.10 4.66
C ILE A 62 2.06 -11.54 5.16
N ALA A 63 2.68 -11.83 6.31
CA ALA A 63 2.69 -13.17 6.90
C ALA A 63 1.28 -13.64 7.30
N MET A 64 0.41 -12.75 7.76
CA MET A 64 -0.97 -13.08 8.11
C MET A 64 -1.80 -13.39 6.86
N VAL A 65 -1.65 -12.61 5.80
CA VAL A 65 -2.26 -12.88 4.49
C VAL A 65 -1.76 -14.22 3.95
N GLN A 66 -0.45 -14.47 4.04
CA GLN A 66 0.17 -15.74 3.64
C GLN A 66 -0.44 -16.96 4.35
N ASN A 67 -0.92 -16.78 5.58
CA ASN A 67 -1.54 -17.82 6.40
C ASN A 67 -3.08 -17.80 6.36
N ASN A 68 -3.68 -17.19 5.33
CA ASN A 68 -5.14 -17.16 5.12
C ASN A 68 -5.93 -16.49 6.26
N LEU A 69 -5.34 -15.53 6.97
CA LEU A 69 -6.02 -14.78 8.04
C LEU A 69 -6.80 -13.56 7.53
N GLY A 70 -6.85 -13.34 6.22
CA GLY A 70 -7.57 -12.24 5.59
C GLY A 70 -6.81 -11.63 4.42
N ILE A 71 -7.31 -10.50 3.95
CA ILE A 71 -6.70 -9.68 2.90
C ILE A 71 -6.26 -8.32 3.46
N SER A 72 -5.43 -7.59 2.73
CA SER A 72 -5.02 -6.23 3.10
C SER A 72 -4.77 -5.35 1.90
N ILE A 73 -4.65 -4.04 2.11
CA ILE A 73 -4.21 -3.07 1.11
C ILE A 73 -2.89 -2.48 1.59
N LEU A 74 -1.87 -2.51 0.74
CA LEU A 74 -0.53 -2.04 1.07
C LEU A 74 0.06 -1.16 -0.05
N PRO A 75 1.04 -0.28 0.26
CA PRO A 75 1.82 0.40 -0.76
C PRO A 75 2.63 -0.59 -1.60
N GLU A 76 2.66 -0.40 -2.92
CA GLU A 76 3.41 -1.28 -3.83
C GLU A 76 4.90 -1.38 -3.48
N MET A 77 5.50 -0.28 -3.02
CA MET A 77 6.93 -0.19 -2.72
C MET A 77 7.42 -1.22 -1.69
N ILE A 78 6.55 -1.69 -0.79
CA ILE A 78 6.92 -2.69 0.22
C ILE A 78 6.72 -4.14 -0.26
N LEU A 79 6.12 -4.34 -1.44
CA LEU A 79 5.75 -5.66 -1.98
C LEU A 79 6.87 -6.30 -2.83
N TYR A 80 8.07 -5.70 -2.88
CA TYR A 80 9.16 -6.13 -3.77
C TYR A 80 9.69 -7.56 -3.52
N ARG A 81 9.35 -8.18 -2.38
CA ARG A 81 9.72 -9.57 -2.01
C ARG A 81 8.54 -10.31 -1.39
N ILE A 82 7.40 -10.28 -2.06
CA ILE A 82 6.23 -10.98 -1.56
C ILE A 82 6.39 -12.51 -1.69
N PRO A 83 5.91 -13.31 -0.71
CA PRO A 83 5.93 -14.76 -0.83
C PRO A 83 5.11 -15.26 -2.03
N ASN A 84 5.52 -16.38 -2.63
CA ASN A 84 4.89 -16.93 -3.84
C ASN A 84 3.40 -17.27 -3.68
N ASN A 85 2.94 -17.54 -2.45
CA ASN A 85 1.56 -17.88 -2.14
C ASN A 85 0.72 -16.67 -1.70
N VAL A 86 1.17 -15.46 -2.03
CA VAL A 86 0.42 -14.22 -1.86
C VAL A 86 0.32 -13.53 -3.20
N CYS A 87 -0.90 -13.26 -3.63
CA CYS A 87 -1.21 -12.52 -4.84
C CYS A 87 -1.24 -11.01 -4.55
N VAL A 88 -0.73 -10.22 -5.49
CA VAL A 88 -0.80 -8.77 -5.49
C VAL A 88 -1.68 -8.33 -6.65
N ILE A 89 -2.77 -7.64 -6.35
CA ILE A 89 -3.80 -7.29 -7.33
C ILE A 89 -4.12 -5.79 -7.27
N ASN A 90 -4.33 -5.17 -8.43
CA ASN A 90 -4.72 -3.77 -8.51
C ASN A 90 -6.08 -3.52 -7.86
N LEU A 91 -6.27 -2.32 -7.30
CA LEU A 91 -7.59 -1.87 -6.86
C LEU A 91 -8.34 -1.17 -8.01
N GLU A 92 -9.66 -1.06 -7.91
CA GLU A 92 -10.43 -0.27 -8.86
C GLU A 92 -10.11 1.23 -8.75
N GLY A 93 -10.01 1.88 -9.91
CA GLY A 93 -9.56 3.27 -10.00
C GLY A 93 -8.07 3.46 -9.70
N ASP A 94 -7.69 4.74 -9.71
CA ASP A 94 -6.30 5.18 -9.59
C ASP A 94 -5.94 5.48 -8.13
N ASN A 95 -5.63 4.42 -7.37
CA ASN A 95 -5.29 4.52 -5.95
C ASN A 95 -3.80 4.71 -5.72
N TYR A 96 -3.30 5.93 -5.93
CA TYR A 96 -1.90 6.28 -5.71
C TYR A 96 -1.70 7.08 -4.42
N ARG A 97 -0.49 7.00 -3.88
CA ARG A 97 0.01 7.92 -2.85
C ARG A 97 1.15 8.76 -3.43
N SER A 98 1.24 10.00 -2.99
CA SER A 98 2.36 10.88 -3.36
C SER A 98 3.45 10.77 -2.29
N ILE A 99 4.69 10.51 -2.72
CA ILE A 99 5.87 10.60 -1.86
C ILE A 99 6.59 11.90 -2.20
N GLY A 100 6.98 12.66 -1.19
CA GLY A 100 7.60 13.97 -1.36
C GLY A 100 8.76 14.21 -0.40
N ILE A 101 9.61 15.17 -0.77
CA ILE A 101 10.69 15.67 0.09
C ILE A 101 10.24 16.98 0.72
N ALA A 102 10.36 17.08 2.05
CA ALA A 102 10.00 18.27 2.80
C ALA A 102 11.22 18.87 3.52
N ALA A 103 11.28 20.20 3.59
CA ALA A 103 12.25 20.95 4.36
C ALA A 103 11.59 22.20 4.96
N THR A 104 12.08 22.70 6.09
CA THR A 104 11.58 23.94 6.71
C THR A 104 11.68 25.15 5.78
N SER A 105 12.72 25.19 4.96
CA SER A 105 12.86 26.12 3.84
C SER A 105 13.66 25.47 2.73
N LEU A 106 13.00 25.15 1.60
CA LEU A 106 13.68 24.66 0.40
C LEU A 106 14.66 25.69 -0.19
N LYS A 107 14.52 26.98 0.15
CA LYS A 107 15.44 28.05 -0.27
C LYS A 107 16.75 28.06 0.53
N ASN A 108 16.71 27.61 1.79
CA ASN A 108 17.83 27.68 2.72
C ASN A 108 18.46 26.31 3.02
N ILE A 109 18.24 25.33 2.15
CA ILE A 109 18.86 24.00 2.29
C ILE A 109 20.37 24.07 2.07
N SER A 110 21.11 23.13 2.67
CA SER A 110 22.55 23.02 2.44
C SER A 110 22.86 22.63 1.00
N PRO A 111 24.06 22.94 0.46
CA PRO A 111 24.46 22.51 -0.87
C PRO A 111 24.37 20.98 -1.06
N ALA A 112 24.70 20.21 -0.03
CA ALA A 112 24.59 18.75 -0.05
C ALA A 112 23.14 18.28 -0.16
N ALA A 113 22.22 18.88 0.60
CA ALA A 113 20.79 18.57 0.49
C ALA A 113 20.22 18.96 -0.88
N GLY A 114 20.63 20.11 -1.43
CA GLY A 114 20.27 20.51 -2.79
C GLY A 114 20.72 19.50 -3.84
N LYS A 115 21.98 19.04 -3.74
CA LYS A 115 22.52 18.00 -4.62
C LYS A 115 21.81 16.65 -4.46
N PHE A 116 21.43 16.28 -3.24
CA PHE A 116 20.63 15.08 -3.01
C PHE A 116 19.26 15.17 -3.69
N ILE A 117 18.55 16.28 -3.54
CA ILE A 117 17.23 16.48 -4.18
C ILE A 117 17.36 16.43 -5.71
N GLU A 118 18.39 17.08 -6.27
CA GLU A 118 18.70 17.03 -7.71
C GLU A 118 18.93 15.58 -8.17
N TYR A 119 19.77 14.84 -7.44
CA TYR A 119 20.07 13.45 -7.77
C TYR A 119 18.84 12.54 -7.69
N VAL A 120 18.02 12.66 -6.63
CA VAL A 120 16.79 11.88 -6.49
C VAL A 120 15.82 12.16 -7.65
N LYS A 121 15.67 13.43 -8.06
CA LYS A 121 14.84 13.79 -9.22
C LYS A 121 15.34 13.17 -10.51
N LEU A 122 16.66 13.20 -10.74
CA LEU A 122 17.28 12.56 -11.91
C LEU A 122 17.06 11.05 -11.90
N TRP A 123 17.27 10.40 -10.75
CA TRP A 123 17.08 8.96 -10.58
C TRP A 123 15.63 8.52 -10.87
N LEU A 124 14.64 9.30 -10.45
CA LEU A 124 13.23 9.02 -10.73
C LEU A 124 12.88 9.07 -12.23
N ASN A 125 13.51 9.98 -12.99
CA ASN A 125 13.27 10.08 -14.44
C ASN A 125 13.87 8.92 -15.26
N VAL A 126 14.70 8.07 -14.65
CA VAL A 126 15.34 6.91 -15.31
C VAL A 126 14.51 5.63 -15.12
N GLN A 127 13.45 5.66 -14.30
CA GLN A 127 12.63 4.49 -13.99
C GLN A 127 11.35 4.36 -14.84
N GLU A 128 11.14 5.22 -15.84
CA GLU A 128 10.09 5.07 -16.87
C GLU A 128 10.58 4.33 -18.12
#